data_AF-A0AAW2GRB7-F1
#
_entry.id   AF-A0AAW2GRB7-F1
#
_cell.length_a   1.000
_cell.length_b   1.000
_cell.length_c   1.000
_cell.angle_alpha   90.00
_cell.angle_beta   90.00
_cell.angle_gamma   90.00
#
_symmetry.space_group_name_H-M   'P 1'
#
loop_
_entity.id
_entity.type
_entity.pdbx_description
1 polymer ?
#
loop_
_entity_poly.entity_id
_entity_poly.type
_entity_poly.pdbx_seq_one_letter_code
_entity_poly.pdbx_strand_id
1 'polypeptide(L)'
;MPVSTPDHDTDINGVEEGYYPNGSPYRIQRHAANIRERKRMLSINSAFDELRVHVPTFPYEKRLSKIDTLRLAIAYIALLREVLAARLDPLTYVERCLRGEINGERAEWNTSDLTARLSWINWENLGVNPNRRSVLTTLALTTDNMN
;
A
#
# COMPACT_ATOMS: atom_id res chain seq x y z
N MET A 1 -46.72 -37.62 -7.71
CA MET A 1 -47.27 -36.34 -7.17
C MET A 1 -46.10 -35.40 -6.95
N PRO A 2 -46.01 -34.25 -7.63
CA PRO A 2 -44.97 -33.25 -7.38
C PRO A 2 -45.38 -32.38 -6.18
N VAL A 3 -44.47 -32.17 -5.22
CA VAL A 3 -44.69 -31.26 -4.08
C VAL A 3 -44.14 -29.90 -4.46
N SER A 4 -45.04 -28.93 -4.60
CA SER A 4 -44.73 -27.51 -4.72
C SER A 4 -44.17 -26.99 -3.40
N THR A 5 -42.99 -26.36 -3.44
CA THR A 5 -42.50 -25.51 -2.34
C THR A 5 -43.01 -24.09 -2.57
N PRO A 6 -43.72 -23.46 -1.61
CA PRO A 6 -43.99 -22.04 -1.67
C PRO A 6 -42.78 -21.24 -1.18
N ASP A 7 -42.41 -20.24 -1.97
CA ASP A 7 -41.46 -19.18 -1.61
C ASP A 7 -41.93 -18.46 -0.35
N HIS A 8 -41.04 -18.33 0.64
CA HIS A 8 -41.24 -17.42 1.75
C HIS A 8 -40.06 -16.45 1.81
N ASP A 9 -40.26 -15.29 1.18
CA ASP A 9 -39.40 -14.11 1.31
C ASP A 9 -39.19 -13.80 2.79
N THR A 10 -37.96 -13.99 3.26
CA THR A 10 -37.58 -13.68 4.63
C THR A 10 -36.94 -12.30 4.64
N ASP A 11 -37.66 -11.36 5.26
CA ASP A 11 -37.24 -9.99 5.44
C ASP A 11 -35.97 -9.91 6.30
N ILE A 12 -35.11 -8.98 5.94
CA ILE A 12 -33.74 -8.84 6.35
C ILE A 12 -33.72 -8.16 7.72
N ASN A 13 -33.10 -8.80 8.73
CA ASN A 13 -32.29 -8.21 9.81
C ASN A 13 -32.42 -9.00 11.12
N GLY A 14 -31.34 -9.71 11.49
CA GLY A 14 -31.21 -10.28 12.82
C GLY A 14 -30.21 -11.43 12.87
N VAL A 15 -28.95 -11.09 13.15
CA VAL A 15 -27.95 -11.96 13.81
C VAL A 15 -27.83 -13.39 13.23
N GLU A 16 -26.88 -13.60 12.30
CA GLU A 16 -26.41 -14.94 11.90
C GLU A 16 -25.67 -15.64 13.07
N GLU A 17 -26.38 -16.02 14.13
CA GLU A 17 -26.03 -17.18 14.93
C GLU A 17 -26.52 -18.41 14.17
N GLY A 18 -25.64 -18.98 13.32
CA GLY A 18 -25.89 -20.25 12.67
C GLY A 18 -26.01 -21.37 13.71
N TYR A 19 -27.22 -21.56 14.25
CA TYR A 19 -27.58 -22.71 15.05
C TYR A 19 -27.44 -23.95 14.17
N TYR A 20 -26.32 -24.67 14.29
CA TYR A 20 -26.12 -25.96 13.64
C TYR A 20 -26.83 -27.03 14.48
N PRO A 21 -28.10 -27.39 14.20
CA PRO A 21 -28.89 -28.21 15.12
C PRO A 21 -28.43 -29.68 15.16
N ASN A 22 -27.38 -30.01 14.39
CA ASN A 22 -26.83 -31.35 14.25
C ASN A 22 -25.40 -31.35 13.67
N GLY A 23 -24.62 -30.28 13.92
CA GLY A 23 -23.26 -30.19 13.44
C GLY A 23 -22.35 -31.16 14.21
N SER A 24 -21.85 -32.22 13.54
CA SER A 24 -20.76 -33.05 14.10
C SER A 24 -19.70 -32.16 14.77
N PRO A 25 -19.13 -32.53 15.93
CA PRO A 25 -18.11 -31.74 16.63
C PRO A 25 -16.98 -31.24 15.72
N TYR A 26 -16.66 -32.01 14.68
CA TYR A 26 -15.72 -31.61 13.61
C TYR A 26 -16.16 -30.35 12.85
N ARG A 27 -17.44 -30.23 12.49
CA ARG A 27 -18.00 -29.06 11.78
C ARG A 27 -17.96 -27.81 12.64
N ILE A 28 -18.25 -27.94 13.95
CA ILE A 28 -18.19 -26.82 14.91
C ILE A 28 -16.74 -26.34 15.06
N GLN A 29 -15.79 -27.25 15.24
CA GLN A 29 -14.37 -26.91 15.34
C GLN A 29 -13.85 -26.24 14.06
N ARG A 30 -14.22 -26.77 12.88
CA ARG A 30 -13.84 -26.20 11.59
C ARG A 30 -14.44 -24.80 11.39
N HIS A 31 -15.70 -24.59 11.78
CA HIS A 31 -16.33 -23.28 11.73
C HIS A 31 -15.63 -22.28 12.64
N ALA A 32 -15.34 -22.66 13.89
CA ALA A 32 -14.59 -21.82 14.82
C ALA A 32 -13.19 -21.49 14.30
N ALA A 33 -12.50 -22.44 13.66
CA ALA A 33 -11.21 -22.21 13.01
C ALA A 33 -11.31 -21.21 11.85
N ASN A 34 -12.32 -21.33 10.98
CA ASN A 34 -12.56 -20.40 9.88
C ASN A 34 -12.82 -18.97 10.39
N ILE A 35 -13.59 -18.80 11.47
CA ILE A 35 -13.82 -17.48 12.09
C ILE A 35 -12.50 -16.88 12.57
N ARG A 36 -11.66 -17.67 13.26
CA ARG A 36 -10.36 -17.20 13.75
C ARG A 36 -9.46 -16.75 12.61
N GLU A 37 -9.37 -17.54 11.53
CA GLU A 37 -8.54 -17.19 10.39
C GLU A 37 -9.08 -15.95 9.65
N ARG A 38 -10.41 -15.81 9.53
CA ARG A 38 -11.02 -14.58 9.00
C ARG A 38 -10.63 -13.36 9.82
N LYS A 39 -10.73 -13.43 11.15
CA LYS A 39 -10.31 -12.33 12.05
C LYS A 39 -8.83 -11.99 11.90
N ARG A 40 -7.96 -12.99 11.81
CA ARG A 40 -6.53 -12.81 11.55
C ARG A 40 -6.30 -12.10 10.21
N MET A 41 -6.97 -12.55 9.15
CA MET A 41 -6.86 -11.93 7.83
C MET A 41 -7.38 -10.49 7.78
N LEU A 42 -8.45 -10.18 8.51
CA LEU A 42 -8.93 -8.79 8.66
C LEU A 42 -7.87 -7.90 9.32
N SER A 43 -7.25 -8.36 10.40
CA SER A 43 -6.16 -7.64 11.07
C SER A 43 -4.97 -7.40 10.13
N ILE A 44 -4.56 -8.41 9.36
CA ILE A 44 -3.49 -8.28 8.37
C ILE A 44 -3.86 -7.25 7.29
N ASN A 45 -5.08 -7.30 6.76
CA ASN A 45 -5.52 -6.36 5.73
C ASN A 45 -5.57 -4.92 6.27
N SER A 46 -5.99 -4.72 7.52
CA SER A 46 -5.96 -3.41 8.17
C SER A 46 -4.54 -2.85 8.28
N ALA A 47 -3.57 -3.67 8.71
CA ALA A 47 -2.17 -3.25 8.78
C ALA A 47 -1.60 -2.92 7.39
N PHE A 48 -2.02 -3.66 6.36
CA PHE A 48 -1.67 -3.36 4.97
C PHE A 48 -2.26 -2.03 4.49
N ASP A 49 -3.45 -1.64 4.96
CA ASP A 49 -4.07 -0.36 4.60
C ASP A 49 -3.42 0.81 5.34
N GLU A 50 -3.04 0.61 6.60
CA GLU A 50 -2.21 1.56 7.35
C GLU A 50 -0.86 1.79 6.64
N LEU A 51 -0.17 0.72 6.23
CA LEU A 51 1.09 0.84 5.48
C LEU A 51 0.92 1.65 4.18
N ARG A 52 -0.21 1.51 3.48
CA ARG A 52 -0.46 2.24 2.21
C ARG A 52 -0.52 3.75 2.40
N VAL A 53 -0.91 4.23 3.57
CA VAL A 53 -0.95 5.68 3.88
C VAL A 53 0.46 6.27 3.98
N HIS A 54 1.48 5.44 4.24
CA HIS A 54 2.85 5.87 4.44
C HIS A 54 3.77 5.68 3.22
N VAL A 55 3.33 4.97 2.18
CA VAL A 55 4.08 4.83 0.93
C VAL A 55 3.67 5.93 -0.06
N PRO A 56 4.58 6.38 -0.94
CA PRO A 56 4.25 7.44 -1.88
C PRO A 56 3.27 6.95 -2.97
N THR A 57 2.09 7.56 -3.03
CA THR A 57 1.03 7.21 -4.00
C THR A 57 0.67 8.39 -4.88
N PHE A 58 0.15 8.12 -6.08
CA PHE A 58 -0.43 9.18 -6.91
C PHE A 58 -1.77 9.68 -6.29
N PRO A 59 -2.18 10.94 -6.52
CA PRO A 59 -3.38 11.52 -5.90
C PRO A 59 -4.69 10.75 -6.18
N TYR A 60 -4.73 10.02 -7.29
CA TYR A 60 -5.90 9.23 -7.72
C TYR A 60 -5.52 7.76 -7.97
N GLU A 61 -4.48 7.27 -7.31
CA GLU A 61 -4.01 5.93 -7.53
C GLU A 61 -5.02 4.88 -7.06
N LYS A 62 -5.19 3.83 -7.86
CA LYS A 62 -5.89 2.64 -7.39
C LYS A 62 -5.11 2.02 -6.22
N ARG A 63 -5.82 1.34 -5.33
CA ARG A 63 -5.21 0.61 -4.21
C ARG A 63 -4.10 -0.32 -4.71
N LEU A 64 -2.88 -0.09 -4.26
CA LEU A 64 -1.72 -0.92 -4.57
C LEU A 64 -1.94 -2.37 -4.12
N SER A 65 -1.44 -3.32 -4.93
CA SER A 65 -1.43 -4.74 -4.55
C SER A 65 -0.57 -4.96 -3.30
N LYS A 66 -0.73 -6.11 -2.63
CA LYS A 66 0.09 -6.43 -1.44
C LYS A 66 1.59 -6.46 -1.77
N ILE A 67 1.96 -7.03 -2.91
CA ILE A 67 3.35 -7.13 -3.33
C ILE A 67 3.93 -5.77 -3.69
N ASP A 68 3.17 -4.93 -4.39
CA ASP A 68 3.64 -3.59 -4.78
C ASP A 68 3.77 -2.69 -3.56
N THR A 69 2.82 -2.77 -2.61
CA THR A 69 2.90 -2.04 -1.33
C THR A 69 4.19 -2.40 -0.58
N LEU A 70 4.54 -3.69 -0.49
CA LEU A 70 5.75 -4.13 0.20
C LEU A 70 7.02 -3.70 -0.54
N ARG A 71 7.07 -3.88 -1.86
CA ARG A 71 8.24 -3.48 -2.67
C ARG A 71 8.48 -1.97 -2.58
N LEU A 72 7.43 -1.18 -2.69
CA LEU A 72 7.51 0.26 -2.60
C LEU A 72 7.92 0.71 -1.19
N ALA A 73 7.38 0.09 -0.14
CA ALA A 73 7.78 0.37 1.24
C ALA A 73 9.27 0.07 1.47
N ILE A 74 9.78 -1.06 0.99
CA ILE A 74 11.21 -1.43 1.11
C ILE A 74 12.09 -0.39 0.41
N ALA A 75 11.78 -0.08 -0.86
CA ALA A 75 12.54 0.90 -1.62
C ALA A 75 12.48 2.29 -0.96
N TYR A 76 11.32 2.69 -0.45
CA TYR A 76 11.15 3.99 0.20
C TYR A 76 11.92 4.09 1.52
N ILE A 77 11.92 3.03 2.34
CA ILE A 77 12.76 2.96 3.54
C ILE A 77 14.24 3.06 3.18
N ALA A 78 14.70 2.35 2.14
CA ALA A 78 16.08 2.44 1.67
C ALA A 78 16.46 3.88 1.27
N LEU A 79 15.58 4.58 0.53
CA LEU A 79 15.78 5.97 0.17
C LEU A 79 15.93 6.86 1.41
N LEU A 80 14.97 6.78 2.34
CA LEU A 80 14.97 7.62 3.54
C LEU A 80 16.20 7.36 4.41
N ARG A 81 16.64 6.11 4.53
CA ARG A 81 17.86 5.74 5.27
C ARG A 81 19.12 6.37 4.64
N GLU A 82 19.25 6.29 3.32
CA GLU A 82 20.38 6.88 2.61
C GLU A 82 20.37 8.40 2.69
N VAL A 83 19.21 9.03 2.50
CA VAL A 83 19.01 10.48 2.65
C VAL A 83 19.41 10.96 4.04
N LEU A 84 19.04 10.24 5.09
CA LEU A 84 19.39 10.59 6.47
C LEU A 84 20.89 10.41 6.76
N ALA A 85 21.54 9.43 6.12
CA ALA A 85 22.97 9.19 6.25
C ALA A 85 23.82 10.18 5.42
N ALA A 86 23.25 10.70 4.33
CA ALA A 86 23.90 11.67 3.48
C ALA A 86 24.12 12.99 4.22
N ARG A 87 25.29 13.60 4.02
CA ARG A 87 25.58 14.98 4.50
C ARG A 87 25.09 16.05 3.52
N LEU A 88 24.13 15.70 2.67
CA LEU A 88 23.57 16.55 1.62
C LEU A 88 22.11 16.84 1.95
N ASP A 89 21.60 17.94 1.40
CA ASP A 89 20.16 18.16 1.35
C ASP A 89 19.47 16.96 0.64
N PRO A 90 18.31 16.47 1.13
CA PRO A 90 17.64 15.29 0.60
C PRO A 90 17.38 15.31 -0.91
N LEU A 91 16.92 16.45 -1.44
CA LEU A 91 16.61 16.56 -2.87
C LEU A 91 17.88 16.58 -3.69
N THR A 92 18.93 17.22 -3.16
CA THR A 92 20.27 17.23 -3.77
C THR A 92 20.87 15.82 -3.81
N TYR A 93 20.71 15.03 -2.75
CA TYR A 93 21.16 13.63 -2.72
C TYR A 93 20.47 12.81 -3.81
N VAL A 94 19.14 12.85 -3.85
CA VAL A 94 18.32 12.12 -4.83
C VAL A 94 18.72 12.51 -6.26
N GLU A 95 18.85 13.81 -6.54
CA GLU A 95 19.25 14.29 -7.86
C GLU A 95 20.61 13.74 -8.31
N ARG A 96 21.63 13.87 -7.46
CA ARG A 96 22.99 13.42 -7.80
C ARG A 96 23.04 11.91 -8.02
N CYS A 97 22.26 11.14 -7.25
CA CYS A 97 22.16 9.69 -7.43
C CYS A 97 21.47 9.33 -8.75
N LEU A 98 20.39 10.02 -9.12
CA LEU A 98 19.72 9.83 -10.41
C LEU A 98 20.61 10.21 -11.61
N ARG A 99 21.49 11.21 -11.44
CA ARG A 99 22.51 11.59 -12.43
C ARG A 99 23.69 10.62 -12.51
N GLY A 100 23.79 9.65 -11.59
CA GLY A 100 24.92 8.73 -11.50
C GLY A 100 26.22 9.38 -11.00
N GLU A 101 26.14 10.55 -10.38
CA GLU A 101 27.30 11.26 -9.82
C GLU A 101 27.74 10.70 -8.48
N ILE A 102 26.84 10.02 -7.78
CA ILE A 102 27.07 9.39 -6.48
C ILE A 102 26.49 7.98 -6.49
N ASN A 103 27.16 7.08 -5.76
CA ASN A 103 26.93 5.63 -5.72
C ASN A 103 27.21 4.95 -7.08
N GLY A 104 28.39 4.33 -7.19
CA GLY A 104 28.85 3.62 -8.40
C GLY A 104 28.03 2.36 -8.74
N GLU A 105 27.22 1.89 -7.79
CA GLU A 105 26.16 0.90 -8.00
C GLU A 105 24.79 1.59 -7.88
N ARG A 106 23.82 1.16 -8.70
CA ARG A 106 22.45 1.70 -8.67
C ARG A 106 21.89 1.53 -7.26
N ALA A 107 21.56 2.64 -6.60
CA ALA A 107 21.06 2.62 -5.22
C ALA A 107 19.84 1.70 -5.09
N GLU A 108 19.72 0.99 -3.96
CA GLU A 108 18.69 -0.03 -3.73
C GLU A 108 17.27 0.55 -3.91
N TRP A 109 17.07 1.80 -3.51
CA TRP A 109 15.80 2.50 -3.65
C TRP A 109 15.46 2.91 -5.09
N ASN A 110 16.44 2.96 -6.00
CA ASN A 110 16.28 3.44 -7.37
C ASN A 110 15.59 2.39 -8.26
N THR A 111 14.35 2.09 -7.91
CA THR A 111 13.41 1.30 -8.71
C THR A 111 12.62 2.24 -9.63
N SER A 112 12.22 1.77 -10.81
CA SER A 112 11.44 2.60 -11.74
C SER A 112 10.13 3.12 -11.12
N ASP A 113 9.49 2.28 -10.28
CA ASP A 113 8.24 2.63 -9.60
C ASP A 113 8.44 3.75 -8.56
N LEU A 114 9.44 3.64 -7.67
CA LEU A 114 9.70 4.71 -6.70
C LEU A 114 10.16 6.00 -7.39
N THR A 115 11.02 5.90 -8.41
CA THR A 115 11.50 7.08 -9.16
C THR A 115 10.35 7.86 -9.80
N ALA A 116 9.34 7.17 -10.35
CA ALA A 116 8.15 7.81 -10.91
C ALA A 116 7.26 8.53 -9.85
N ARG A 117 7.45 8.20 -8.57
CA ARG A 117 6.66 8.73 -7.45
C ARG A 117 7.38 9.82 -6.66
N LEU A 118 8.64 10.12 -6.96
CA LEU A 118 9.45 11.07 -6.17
C LEU A 118 8.85 12.47 -6.08
N SER A 119 8.21 12.94 -7.15
CA SER A 119 7.52 14.23 -7.20
C SER A 119 6.25 14.27 -6.34
N TRP A 120 5.70 13.10 -5.99
CA TRP A 120 4.49 12.94 -5.21
C TRP A 120 4.76 12.67 -3.73
N ILE A 121 6.03 12.50 -3.34
CA ILE A 121 6.41 12.45 -1.93
C ILE A 121 6.11 13.80 -1.31
N ASN A 122 5.41 13.79 -0.18
CA ASN A 122 5.25 14.99 0.64
C ASN A 122 6.55 15.25 1.41
N TRP A 123 7.46 15.95 0.75
CA TRP A 123 8.75 16.36 1.30
C TRP A 123 8.61 17.34 2.48
N GLU A 124 7.51 18.10 2.55
CA GLU A 124 7.26 19.03 3.67
C GLU A 124 7.02 18.28 4.98
N ASN A 125 6.32 17.14 4.95
CA ASN A 125 6.17 16.25 6.11
C ASN A 125 7.52 15.69 6.60
N LEU A 126 8.56 15.72 5.76
CA LEU A 126 9.92 15.34 6.10
C LEU A 126 10.82 16.53 6.46
N GLY A 127 10.25 17.75 6.56
CA GLY A 127 10.98 18.98 6.85
C GLY A 127 11.80 19.51 5.67
N VAL A 128 11.54 19.03 4.45
CA VAL A 128 12.26 19.38 3.22
C VAL A 128 11.39 20.29 2.37
N ASN A 129 11.87 21.48 2.01
CA ASN A 129 11.10 22.43 1.21
C ASN A 129 11.52 22.39 -0.28
N PRO A 130 10.67 21.89 -1.19
CA PRO A 130 11.01 21.73 -2.60
C PRO A 130 11.09 23.05 -3.40
N ASN A 131 10.68 24.20 -2.82
CA ASN A 131 10.79 25.51 -3.49
C ASN A 131 12.24 25.96 -3.73
N ARG A 132 13.24 25.24 -3.21
CA ARG A 132 14.64 25.41 -3.60
C ARG A 132 14.95 24.61 -4.87
N ARG A 133 14.49 25.11 -6.03
CA ARG A 133 14.91 24.70 -7.40
C ARG A 133 15.43 23.25 -7.51
N SER A 134 14.58 22.26 -7.28
CA SER A 134 14.92 20.85 -7.53
C SER A 134 14.32 20.40 -8.87
N VAL A 135 15.10 19.69 -9.69
CA VAL A 135 14.63 19.02 -10.92
C VAL A 135 13.51 18.01 -10.69
N LEU A 136 13.24 17.59 -9.44
CA LEU A 136 12.07 16.77 -9.11
C LEU A 136 10.75 17.50 -9.45
N THR A 137 10.72 18.83 -9.31
CA THR A 137 9.59 19.66 -9.75
C THR A 137 9.48 19.68 -11.28
N THR A 138 10.60 19.67 -12.00
CA THR A 138 10.61 19.64 -13.47
C THR A 138 10.14 18.30 -14.02
N LEU A 139 10.49 17.19 -13.39
CA LEU A 139 9.96 15.86 -13.75
C LEU A 139 8.44 15.78 -13.60
N ALA A 140 7.88 16.41 -12.56
CA ALA A 140 6.43 16.50 -12.34
C ALA A 140 5.70 17.25 -13.48
N LEU A 141 6.31 18.32 -14.02
CA LEU A 141 5.73 19.10 -15.11
C LEU A 141 5.77 18.37 -16.46
N THR A 142 6.67 17.39 -16.65
CA THR A 142 6.70 16.59 -17.87
C THR A 142 5.62 15.50 -17.91
N THR A 143 5.14 15.03 -16.76
CA THR A 143 4.06 14.03 -16.70
C THR A 143 2.68 14.62 -16.98
N ASP A 144 2.47 15.92 -16.73
CA ASP A 144 1.21 16.62 -17.03
C ASP A 144 1.03 16.96 -18.53
N ASN A 145 2.05 16.74 -19.37
CA ASN A 145 2.02 17.10 -20.79
C ASN A 145 1.78 15.89 -21.74
N MET A 146 1.25 14.78 -21.21
CA MET A 146 0.80 13.60 -21.97
C MET A 146 -0.73 13.47 -21.98
N ASN A 147 -1.42 14.51 -22.45
CA ASN A 147 -2.84 14.45 -22.82
C ASN A 147 -2.97 14.52 -24.35
#